data_AF-A0A660YL16-F1
#
_entry.id   AF-A0A660YL16-F1
#
_cell.length_a   1.000
_cell.length_b   1.000
_cell.length_c   1.000
_cell.angle_alpha   90.00
_cell.angle_beta   90.00
_cell.angle_gamma   90.00
#
_symmetry.space_group_name_H-M   'P 1'
#
loop_
_entity.id
_entity.type
_entity.pdbx_description
1 polymer ?
#
loop_
_entity_poly.entity_id
_entity_poly.type
_entity_poly.pdbx_seq_one_letter_code
_entity_poly.pdbx_strand_id
1 'polypeptide(L)'
;MLNIGLFGGDFQHASSSTLWKKPSYFIWNKNKLQDITFFVDRAIEPNIDTVCPHKYGWIIESRIIIPDVIEAVKTHYKEISESYDYIFTHYKEIYDLADNFIYLPPHGYWIQEPKIYPKSTSVSLIISNRLMGNGQDVIVN
;
A
#
# COMPACT_ATOMS: atom_id res chain seq x y z
N MET A 1 21.55 -3.53 -10.22
CA MET A 1 20.23 -2.96 -9.87
C MET A 1 19.20 -4.03 -10.19
N LEU A 2 18.40 -4.44 -9.21
CA LEU A 2 17.40 -5.50 -9.40
C LEU A 2 16.18 -4.96 -10.16
N ASN A 3 15.60 -5.75 -11.05
CA ASN A 3 14.36 -5.42 -11.75
C ASN A 3 13.20 -6.12 -11.03
N ILE A 4 12.24 -5.35 -10.55
CA ILE A 4 11.08 -5.89 -9.84
C ILE A 4 9.81 -5.54 -10.64
N GLY A 5 8.98 -6.55 -10.91
CA GLY A 5 7.70 -6.36 -11.57
C GLY A 5 6.70 -5.66 -10.63
N LEU A 6 5.91 -4.75 -11.17
CA LEU A 6 4.87 -4.04 -10.41
C LEU A 6 3.58 -3.97 -11.21
N PHE A 7 2.52 -4.56 -10.66
CA PHE A 7 1.16 -4.48 -11.18
C PHE A 7 0.28 -3.76 -10.16
N GLY A 8 -0.55 -2.83 -10.62
CA GLY A 8 -1.37 -1.96 -9.77
C GLY A 8 -1.23 -0.49 -10.13
N GLY A 9 -2.16 0.33 -9.65
CA GLY A 9 -2.19 1.77 -9.91
C GLY A 9 -1.28 2.57 -8.97
N ASP A 10 -0.83 1.95 -7.89
CA ASP A 10 -0.07 2.61 -6.85
C ASP A 10 1.35 2.92 -7.33
N PHE A 11 1.86 4.08 -6.91
CA PHE A 11 3.11 4.66 -7.42
C PHE A 11 3.06 5.15 -8.88
N GLN A 12 1.89 5.49 -9.44
CA GLN A 12 1.81 6.18 -10.74
C GLN A 12 2.55 7.53 -10.75
N HIS A 13 2.51 8.28 -9.65
CA HIS A 13 3.14 9.60 -9.50
C HIS A 13 4.36 9.61 -8.54
N ALA A 14 4.81 8.44 -8.09
CA ALA A 14 5.90 8.31 -7.13
C ALA A 14 6.81 7.11 -7.45
N SER A 15 8.01 7.07 -6.88
CA SER A 15 8.96 5.95 -7.03
C SER A 15 8.83 4.88 -5.94
N SER A 16 8.06 5.15 -4.89
CA SER A 16 7.83 4.27 -3.74
C SER A 16 6.59 4.72 -2.96
N SER A 17 6.27 4.02 -1.87
CA SER A 17 5.19 4.36 -0.93
C SER A 17 5.41 5.63 -0.12
N THR A 18 6.62 6.21 -0.17
CA THR A 18 6.90 7.51 0.46
C THR A 18 7.39 8.48 -0.60
N LEU A 19 6.66 9.58 -0.77
CA LEU A 19 7.04 10.64 -1.70
C LEU A 19 8.48 11.10 -1.42
N TRP A 20 9.28 11.26 -2.47
CA TRP A 20 10.71 11.63 -2.44
C TRP A 20 11.71 10.56 -2.00
N LYS A 21 11.26 9.36 -1.58
CA LYS A 21 12.17 8.25 -1.27
C LYS A 21 12.29 7.33 -2.49
N LYS A 22 13.46 7.34 -3.14
CA LYS A 22 13.77 6.50 -4.30
C LYS A 22 14.51 5.25 -3.84
N PRO A 23 14.08 4.04 -4.27
CA PRO A 23 14.86 2.83 -4.03
C PRO A 23 16.25 2.93 -4.66
N SER A 24 17.29 2.48 -3.95
CA SER A 24 18.67 2.50 -4.44
C SER A 24 19.13 1.15 -5.01
N TYR A 25 18.45 0.06 -4.63
CA TYR A 25 18.88 -1.30 -4.95
C TYR A 25 18.10 -1.92 -6.11
N PHE A 26 16.91 -1.39 -6.41
CA PHE A 26 16.01 -1.94 -7.42
C PHE A 26 15.26 -0.86 -8.19
N ILE A 27 14.68 -1.25 -9.32
CA ILE A 27 13.78 -0.44 -10.14
C ILE A 27 12.46 -1.19 -10.39
N TRP A 28 11.37 -0.43 -10.46
CA TRP A 28 10.05 -0.96 -10.79
C TRP A 28 9.85 -1.06 -12.30
N ASN A 29 9.61 -2.26 -12.80
CA ASN A 29 9.15 -2.54 -14.14
C ASN A 29 7.62 -2.67 -14.13
N LYS A 30 6.94 -1.54 -14.36
CA LYS A 30 5.48 -1.47 -14.33
C LYS A 30 4.86 -2.34 -15.43
N ASN A 31 3.83 -3.10 -15.07
CA ASN A 31 3.06 -3.99 -15.95
C ASN A 31 3.92 -5.03 -16.69
N LYS A 32 5.05 -5.43 -16.11
CA LYS A 32 5.92 -6.46 -16.64
C LYS A 32 6.22 -7.46 -15.54
N LEU A 33 5.94 -8.73 -15.81
CA LEU A 33 6.37 -9.82 -14.94
C LEU A 33 7.89 -9.87 -14.89
N GLN A 34 8.43 -10.13 -13.71
CA GLN A 34 9.84 -10.40 -13.43
C GLN A 34 9.92 -11.59 -12.47
N ASP A 35 11.13 -12.09 -12.20
CA ASP A 35 11.33 -13.17 -11.23
C ASP A 35 10.73 -12.84 -9.86
N ILE A 36 10.86 -11.58 -9.44
CA ILE A 36 10.18 -11.00 -8.28
C ILE A 36 9.13 -10.01 -8.76
N THR A 37 7.87 -10.25 -8.45
CA THR A 37 6.75 -9.40 -8.87
C THR A 37 5.83 -9.06 -7.72
N PHE A 38 5.47 -7.78 -7.62
CA PHE A 38 4.47 -7.25 -6.68
C PHE A 38 3.16 -6.95 -7.40
N PHE A 39 2.06 -7.41 -6.79
CA PHE A 39 0.69 -7.08 -7.15
C PHE A 39 0.09 -6.22 -6.05
N VAL A 40 -0.36 -5.02 -6.39
CA VAL A 40 -0.81 -4.01 -5.43
C VAL A 40 -2.32 -3.83 -5.51
N ASP A 41 -2.96 -3.78 -4.34
CA ASP A 41 -4.39 -3.53 -4.15
C ASP A 41 -5.28 -4.36 -5.11
N ARG A 42 -5.96 -3.72 -6.07
CA ARG A 42 -6.86 -4.37 -7.04
C ARG A 42 -6.17 -5.34 -8.00
N ALA A 43 -4.84 -5.36 -8.03
CA ALA A 43 -4.10 -6.33 -8.85
C ALA A 43 -3.92 -7.68 -8.15
N ILE A 44 -4.20 -7.82 -6.85
CA ILE A 44 -3.93 -9.05 -6.10
C ILE A 44 -4.83 -10.20 -6.56
N GLU A 45 -6.15 -10.05 -6.41
CA GLU A 45 -7.11 -11.11 -6.73
C GLU A 45 -7.08 -11.53 -8.21
N PRO A 46 -7.08 -10.61 -9.21
CA PRO A 46 -7.08 -11.01 -10.62
C PRO A 46 -5.83 -11.79 -11.06
N ASN A 47 -4.76 -11.80 -10.26
CA ASN A 47 -3.48 -12.42 -10.60
C ASN A 47 -3.14 -13.65 -9.74
N ILE A 48 -4.13 -14.24 -9.06
CA ILE A 48 -3.97 -15.52 -8.35
C ILE A 48 -3.39 -16.60 -9.28
N ASP A 49 -3.87 -16.73 -10.52
CA ASP A 49 -3.38 -17.79 -11.43
C ASP A 49 -2.09 -17.42 -12.18
N THR A 50 -1.54 -16.23 -11.96
CA THR A 50 -0.33 -15.79 -12.66
C THR A 50 0.89 -16.55 -12.14
N VAL A 51 1.67 -17.19 -13.01
CA VAL A 51 2.88 -17.90 -12.58
C VAL A 51 4.06 -16.94 -12.55
N CYS A 52 4.68 -16.79 -11.38
CA CYS A 52 5.96 -16.10 -11.22
C CYS A 52 6.80 -16.77 -10.11
N PRO A 53 8.14 -16.76 -10.21
CA PRO A 53 9.01 -17.43 -9.24
C PRO A 53 8.84 -16.92 -7.81
N HIS A 54 8.71 -15.60 -7.64
CA HIS A 54 8.46 -14.95 -6.36
C HIS A 54 7.30 -13.97 -6.48
N LYS A 55 6.18 -14.32 -5.84
CA LYS A 55 4.93 -13.57 -5.94
C LYS A 55 4.60 -12.88 -4.63
N TYR A 56 4.50 -11.55 -4.66
CA TYR A 56 4.16 -10.77 -3.49
C TYR A 56 2.90 -9.92 -3.72
N GLY A 57 2.04 -9.85 -2.73
CA GLY A 57 0.91 -8.94 -2.71
C GLY A 57 1.17 -7.78 -1.73
N TRP A 58 0.64 -6.61 -2.03
CA TRP A 58 0.75 -5.47 -1.12
C TRP A 58 -0.54 -4.67 -1.10
N ILE A 59 -1.20 -4.61 0.05
CA ILE A 59 -2.36 -3.75 0.31
C ILE A 59 -1.85 -2.45 0.92
N ILE A 60 -1.85 -1.40 0.11
CA ILE A 60 -1.27 -0.10 0.47
C ILE A 60 -2.35 0.87 0.86
N GLU A 61 -3.39 0.99 0.04
CA GLU A 61 -4.41 2.00 0.21
C GLU A 61 -5.33 1.68 1.39
N SER A 62 -5.86 2.72 2.02
CA SER A 62 -6.70 2.60 3.21
C SER A 62 -7.98 1.81 2.90
N ARG A 63 -8.41 0.98 3.86
CA ARG A 63 -9.69 0.22 3.79
C ARG A 63 -10.92 1.07 3.49
N ILE A 64 -10.87 2.39 3.78
CA ILE A 64 -11.96 3.33 3.50
C ILE A 64 -12.03 3.67 2.01
N ILE A 65 -10.89 3.69 1.33
CA ILE A 65 -10.74 4.07 -0.08
C ILE A 65 -10.91 2.86 -1.01
N ILE A 66 -10.46 1.68 -0.56
CA ILE A 66 -10.54 0.43 -1.32
C ILE A 66 -11.34 -0.66 -0.57
N PRO A 67 -12.61 -0.41 -0.17
CA PRO A 67 -13.40 -1.39 0.56
C PRO A 67 -13.61 -2.68 -0.25
N ASP A 68 -13.68 -2.56 -1.57
CA ASP A 68 -13.79 -3.66 -2.54
C ASP A 68 -12.61 -4.64 -2.43
N VAL A 69 -11.39 -4.12 -2.35
CA VAL A 69 -10.17 -4.95 -2.21
C VAL A 69 -10.16 -5.69 -0.88
N ILE A 70 -10.58 -5.02 0.20
CA ILE A 70 -10.63 -5.63 1.55
C ILE A 70 -11.63 -6.77 1.59
N GLU A 71 -12.81 -6.59 0.98
CA GLU A 71 -13.82 -7.63 0.88
C GLU A 71 -13.35 -8.82 0.03
N ALA A 72 -12.76 -8.56 -1.14
CA ALA A 72 -12.22 -9.59 -2.03
C ALA A 72 -11.13 -10.42 -1.32
N VAL A 73 -10.18 -9.76 -0.66
CA VAL A 73 -9.11 -10.44 0.08
C VAL A 73 -9.68 -11.27 1.24
N LYS A 74 -10.66 -10.76 2.00
CA LYS A 74 -11.31 -11.55 3.06
C LYS A 74 -12.06 -12.76 2.53
N THR A 75 -12.67 -12.64 1.36
CA THR A 75 -13.48 -13.71 0.76
C THR A 75 -12.60 -14.81 0.16
N HIS A 76 -11.48 -14.43 -0.46
CA HIS A 76 -10.59 -15.32 -1.21
C HIS A 76 -9.21 -15.49 -0.56
N TYR A 77 -9.11 -15.29 0.76
CA TYR A 77 -7.82 -15.26 1.46
C TYR A 77 -7.05 -16.58 1.35
N LYS A 78 -7.74 -17.71 1.22
CA LYS A 78 -7.11 -19.04 1.12
C LYS A 78 -6.41 -19.19 -0.23
N GLU A 79 -7.12 -18.92 -1.32
CA GLU A 79 -6.60 -18.97 -2.67
C GLU A 79 -5.44 -17.97 -2.85
N ILE A 80 -5.57 -16.79 -2.25
CA ILE A 80 -4.51 -15.78 -2.23
C ILE A 80 -3.30 -16.29 -1.43
N SER A 81 -3.51 -16.85 -0.23
CA SER A 81 -2.44 -17.35 0.63
C SER A 81 -1.65 -18.50 -0.02
N GLU A 82 -2.33 -19.41 -0.73
CA GLU A 82 -1.69 -20.51 -1.45
C GLU A 82 -0.92 -20.05 -2.69
N SER A 83 -1.32 -18.93 -3.30
CA SER A 83 -0.76 -18.44 -4.57
C SER A 83 0.40 -17.45 -4.40
N TYR A 84 0.45 -16.75 -3.26
CA TYR A 84 1.42 -15.70 -2.98
C TYR A 84 2.42 -16.14 -1.91
N ASP A 85 3.70 -15.80 -2.07
CA ASP A 85 4.71 -16.07 -1.05
C ASP A 85 4.41 -15.26 0.21
N TYR A 86 4.10 -13.96 0.06
CA TYR A 86 3.66 -13.08 1.15
C TYR A 86 2.67 -12.02 0.67
N ILE A 87 1.76 -11.62 1.56
CA ILE A 87 0.87 -10.46 1.40
C ILE A 87 1.19 -9.42 2.47
N PHE A 88 1.63 -8.23 2.08
CA PHE A 88 1.90 -7.14 3.02
C PHE A 88 0.66 -6.27 3.23
N THR A 89 0.35 -5.94 4.48
CA THR A 89 -0.80 -5.08 4.80
C THR A 89 -0.58 -4.29 6.09
N HIS A 90 -1.16 -3.09 6.16
CA HIS A 90 -1.23 -2.31 7.40
C HIS A 90 -2.50 -2.62 8.21
N TYR A 91 -3.39 -3.46 7.70
CA TYR A 91 -4.69 -3.74 8.33
C TYR A 91 -4.68 -5.06 9.09
N LYS A 92 -4.83 -4.97 10.41
CA LYS A 92 -4.72 -6.12 11.33
C LYS A 92 -5.68 -7.26 10.99
N GLU A 93 -6.93 -6.96 10.65
CA GLU A 93 -7.92 -7.98 10.32
C GLU A 93 -7.57 -8.79 9.07
N ILE A 94 -6.74 -8.24 8.15
CA ILE A 94 -6.25 -8.99 7.00
C ILE A 94 -5.03 -9.79 7.39
N TYR A 95 -4.07 -9.15 8.07
CA TYR A 95 -2.88 -9.81 8.59
C TYR A 95 -3.20 -11.09 9.39
N ASP A 96 -4.25 -11.09 10.22
CA ASP A 96 -4.64 -12.23 11.05
C ASP A 96 -5.31 -13.39 10.26
N LEU A 97 -5.50 -13.29 8.92
CA LEU A 97 -6.20 -14.31 8.11
C LEU A 97 -5.34 -15.53 7.75
N ALA A 98 -4.03 -15.34 7.55
CA ALA A 98 -3.11 -16.39 7.11
C ALA A 98 -1.67 -16.10 7.54
N ASP A 99 -0.87 -17.16 7.72
CA ASP A 99 0.50 -17.06 8.25
C ASP A 99 1.45 -16.26 7.35
N ASN A 100 1.22 -16.26 6.03
CA ASN A 100 2.00 -15.50 5.06
C ASN A 100 1.47 -14.08 4.83
N PHE A 101 0.46 -13.65 5.57
CA PHE A 101 0.02 -12.25 5.54
C PHE A 101 0.85 -11.52 6.61
N ILE A 102 1.59 -10.50 6.20
CA ILE A 102 2.62 -9.84 7.01
C ILE A 102 2.18 -8.41 7.32
N TYR A 103 2.18 -8.08 8.61
CA TYR A 103 1.90 -6.72 9.06
C TYR A 103 3.06 -5.80 8.66
N LEU A 104 2.75 -4.85 7.79
CA LEU A 104 3.67 -3.80 7.36
C LEU A 104 3.08 -2.45 7.77
N PRO A 105 3.60 -1.83 8.83
CA PRO A 105 3.06 -0.57 9.29
C PRO A 105 3.33 0.55 8.26
N PRO A 106 2.42 1.52 8.09
CA PRO A 106 2.54 2.58 7.10
C PRO A 106 3.43 3.72 7.61
N HIS A 107 4.59 3.39 8.19
CA HIS A 107 5.51 4.35 8.78
C HIS A 107 6.51 4.83 7.73
N GLY A 108 6.14 5.88 7.01
CA GLY A 108 7.03 6.67 6.15
C GLY A 108 7.07 8.12 6.59
N TYR A 109 8.16 8.83 6.28
CA TYR A 109 8.23 10.28 6.40
C TYR A 109 8.51 10.89 5.02
N TRP A 110 7.65 11.81 4.59
CA TRP A 110 7.80 12.51 3.29
C TRP A 110 8.85 13.62 3.33
N ILE A 111 9.46 13.89 4.50
CA ILE A 111 10.45 14.95 4.67
C ILE A 111 11.70 14.56 3.86
N GLN A 112 12.07 15.40 2.90
CA GLN A 112 13.23 15.18 2.04
C GLN A 112 14.52 15.18 2.88
N GLU A 113 14.70 16.22 3.70
CA GLU A 113 15.84 16.40 4.60
C GLU A 113 15.35 16.56 6.04
N PRO A 114 15.28 15.47 6.83
CA PRO A 114 14.87 15.56 8.23
C PRO A 114 15.89 16.39 9.03
N LYS A 115 15.42 17.49 9.63
CA LYS A 115 16.21 18.43 10.45
C LYS A 115 15.39 18.90 11.65
N ILE A 116 16.07 19.28 12.73
CA ILE A 116 15.45 19.91 13.90
C ILE A 116 15.43 21.43 13.65
N TYR A 117 14.24 22.01 13.55
CA TYR A 117 14.08 23.46 13.39
C TYR A 117 13.76 24.12 14.74
N PRO A 118 14.30 25.32 15.04
CA PRO A 118 13.89 26.08 16.21
C PRO A 118 12.40 26.42 16.10
N LYS A 119 11.63 26.13 17.15
CA LYS A 119 10.17 26.26 17.15
C LYS A 119 9.78 27.74 17.29
N SER A 120 9.02 28.28 16.33
CA SER A 120 8.27 29.53 16.50
C SER A 120 6.89 29.22 17.12
N THR A 121 6.40 30.11 17.97
CA THR A 121 5.13 29.91 18.72
C THR A 121 3.87 30.14 17.88
N SER A 122 4.01 30.66 16.66
CA SER A 122 2.89 30.99 15.78
C SER A 122 2.49 29.78 14.94
N VAL A 123 1.29 29.26 15.15
CA VAL A 123 0.68 28.20 14.35
C VAL A 123 -0.59 28.75 13.71
N SER A 124 -0.73 28.59 12.40
CA SER A 124 -1.97 28.87 11.66
C SER A 124 -2.58 27.54 11.23
N LEU A 125 -3.86 27.33 11.52
CA LEU A 125 -4.60 26.13 11.13
C LEU A 125 -5.61 26.50 10.05
N ILE A 126 -5.53 25.81 8.90
CA ILE A 126 -6.53 25.88 7.83
C ILE A 126 -7.18 24.50 7.74
N ILE A 127 -8.48 24.43 7.96
CA ILE A 127 -9.27 23.19 7.88
C ILE A 127 -10.15 23.28 6.64
N SER A 128 -10.19 22.22 5.84
CA SER A 128 -11.19 22.04 4.79
C SER A 128 -12.16 20.92 5.17
N ASN A 129 -13.40 21.03 4.68
CA ASN A 129 -14.44 20.03 4.77
C ASN A 129 -14.20 18.89 3.76
N ARG A 130 -13.33 17.93 4.11
CA ARG A 130 -13.31 16.65 3.40
C ARG A 130 -14.44 15.75 3.91
N LEU A 131 -15.02 14.92 3.05
CA LEU A 131 -16.16 14.02 3.37
C LEU A 131 -15.84 12.56 3.02
N MET A 132 -14.56 12.17 3.05
CA MET A 132 -14.07 10.91 2.48
C MET A 132 -14.11 9.73 3.46
N GLY A 133 -14.47 9.95 4.73
CA GLY A 133 -14.60 8.88 5.72
C GLY A 133 -15.42 9.28 6.95
N ASN A 134 -15.97 8.28 7.65
CA ASN A 134 -16.79 8.48 8.85
C ASN A 134 -16.04 9.32 9.89
N GLY A 135 -16.69 10.37 10.40
CA GLY A 135 -16.09 11.35 11.31
C GLY A 135 -15.56 12.63 10.65
N GLN A 136 -15.66 12.72 9.32
CA GLN A 136 -15.45 13.98 8.59
C GLN A 136 -16.76 14.73 8.30
N ASP A 137 -17.89 14.19 8.76
CA ASP A 137 -19.20 14.83 8.67
C ASP A 137 -19.25 16.03 9.62
N VAL A 138 -19.28 17.23 9.06
CA VAL A 138 -19.51 18.43 9.86
C VAL A 138 -20.99 18.45 10.24
N ILE A 139 -21.32 18.04 11.47
CA ILE A 139 -22.65 18.33 12.04
C ILE A 139 -22.64 19.80 12.45
N VAL A 140 -23.09 20.67 11.54
CA VAL A 140 -23.43 22.05 11.87
C VAL A 140 -24.92 22.06 12.21
N ASN A 141 -25.23 22.25 13.49
CA ASN A 141 -26.60 22.59 13.94
C ASN A 141 -26.79 24.10 13.90
#